data_AF-A0A7L3NMK2-F1
#
_entry.id   AF-A0A7L3NMK2-F1
#
_cell.length_a   1.000
_cell.length_b   1.000
_cell.length_c   1.000
_cell.angle_alpha   90.00
_cell.angle_beta   90.00
_cell.angle_gamma   90.00
#
_symmetry.space_group_name_H-M   'P 1'
#
loop_
_entity.id
_entity.type
_entity.pdbx_description
1 polymer ?
#
loop_
_entity_poly.entity_id
_entity_poly.type
_entity_poly.pdbx_seq_one_letter_code
_entity_poly.pdbx_strand_id
1 'polypeptide(L)'
;PSQEAYEAGVQHYNADEYLQAVARLEESLSEALSALEECRALCEGPWEDEDEDEEEEMQPGLYEAIAAHYVQVLKCRQQCVLEIATKPGRISATEDFIPSHLDLLQFAYDQVGNQTLAAECVASYLLFYPTDEPMLEKMKQYRTELGEDTAVTARESIQHYVQRSLMEKKLIYYAVEHLGGTFNDPDLWTPDELIPENLKEKHREDQEKQTQETLDVEEREKRGPLPFEGIAITMDSRQMNGTQRVVFDRVLTESECKDLLRLTKEAGEAGDGYRARRSPHTPHERFEGLSVLKAVQLAQNGDVDWRDARLLLQASEKSRKIIESYFTPGKKLHFSFTHLVCRTAVDEEQEGRLDLSHPVHADNCLLDPEGQECWREPPAYVYRDY
;
A
#
# COMPACT_ATOMS: atom_id res chain seq x y z
N PRO A 1 6.98 -3.93 12.52
CA PRO A 1 8.31 -3.93 13.17
C PRO A 1 9.45 -3.85 12.15
N SER A 2 9.57 -4.84 11.26
CA SER A 2 10.68 -4.92 10.29
C SER A 2 10.78 -3.69 9.41
N GLN A 3 9.67 -3.20 8.87
CA GLN A 3 9.67 -2.04 7.98
C GLN A 3 9.91 -0.70 8.67
N GLU A 4 9.54 -0.55 9.95
CA GLU A 4 9.89 0.65 10.72
C GLU A 4 11.41 0.70 10.92
N ALA A 5 12.02 -0.45 11.24
CA ALA A 5 13.48 -0.58 11.31
C ALA A 5 14.13 -0.34 9.94
N TYR A 6 13.55 -0.84 8.85
CA TYR A 6 14.04 -0.59 7.50
C TYR A 6 14.06 0.90 7.17
N GLU A 7 12.94 1.59 7.40
CA GLU A 7 12.82 3.02 7.11
C GLU A 7 13.78 3.85 7.94
N ALA A 8 13.91 3.54 9.24
CA ALA A 8 14.90 4.18 10.09
C ALA A 8 16.33 3.93 9.58
N GLY A 9 16.64 2.69 9.15
CA GLY A 9 17.92 2.32 8.57
C GLY A 9 18.23 3.09 7.30
N VAL A 10 17.28 3.19 6.37
CA VAL A 10 17.40 3.97 5.12
C VAL A 10 17.51 5.48 5.41
N GLN A 11 16.80 6.00 6.41
CA GLN A 11 16.94 7.41 6.82
C GLN A 11 18.34 7.71 7.34
N HIS A 12 18.89 6.85 8.22
CA HIS A 12 20.27 6.98 8.69
C HIS A 12 21.28 6.81 7.56
N TYR A 13 21.04 5.88 6.63
CA TYR A 13 21.87 5.68 5.44
C TYR A 13 21.95 6.95 4.59
N ASN A 14 20.81 7.58 4.31
CA ASN A 14 20.73 8.83 3.54
C ASN A 14 21.30 10.05 4.28
N ALA A 15 21.44 9.97 5.61
CA ALA A 15 22.04 11.00 6.45
C ALA A 15 23.55 10.77 6.70
N ASP A 16 24.16 9.79 6.03
CA ASP A 16 25.56 9.36 6.21
C ASP A 16 25.88 8.85 7.63
N GLU A 17 24.86 8.44 8.39
CA GLU A 17 24.96 7.89 9.75
C GLU A 17 25.09 6.35 9.69
N TYR A 18 26.16 5.87 9.06
CA TYR A 18 26.27 4.46 8.66
C TYR A 18 26.29 3.44 9.82
N LEU A 19 26.83 3.81 10.99
CA LEU A 19 26.80 2.93 12.18
C LEU A 19 25.37 2.65 12.64
N GLN A 20 24.52 3.67 12.66
CA GLN A 20 23.10 3.57 13.02
C GLN A 20 22.31 2.88 11.90
N ALA A 21 22.64 3.18 10.63
CA ALA A 21 22.05 2.51 9.48
C ALA A 21 22.26 1.00 9.54
N VAL A 22 23.50 0.53 9.77
CA VAL A 22 23.81 -0.90 9.94
C VAL A 22 22.94 -1.53 11.02
N ALA A 23 22.87 -0.92 12.21
CA ALA A 23 22.12 -1.49 13.33
C ALA A 23 20.63 -1.70 12.99
N ARG A 24 20.01 -0.70 12.34
CA ARG A 24 18.60 -0.74 11.97
C ARG A 24 18.30 -1.64 10.76
N LEU A 25 19.19 -1.68 9.78
CA LEU A 25 19.05 -2.53 8.61
C LEU A 25 19.23 -4.02 8.96
N GLU A 26 20.13 -4.35 9.90
CA GLU A 26 20.26 -5.72 10.41
C GLU A 26 19.05 -6.17 11.22
N GLU A 27 18.55 -5.29 12.10
CA GLU A 27 17.30 -5.51 12.83
C GLU A 27 16.14 -5.78 11.87
N SER A 28 15.98 -4.92 10.85
CA SER A 28 14.98 -5.08 9.80
C SER A 28 15.11 -6.41 9.04
N LEU A 29 16.31 -6.77 8.58
CA LEU A 29 16.52 -8.00 7.81
C LEU A 29 16.21 -9.24 8.66
N SER A 30 16.64 -9.26 9.92
CA SER A 30 16.36 -10.36 10.85
C SER A 30 14.85 -10.49 11.11
N GLU A 31 14.16 -9.38 11.36
CA GLU A 31 12.72 -9.38 11.58
C GLU A 31 11.94 -9.75 10.32
N ALA A 32 12.39 -9.31 9.14
CA ALA A 32 11.77 -9.64 7.86
C ALA A 32 11.86 -11.15 7.57
N LEU A 33 13.00 -11.78 7.82
CA LEU A 33 13.16 -13.23 7.67
C LEU A 33 12.31 -14.01 8.70
N SER A 34 12.16 -13.49 9.92
CA SER A 34 11.26 -14.10 10.92
C SER A 34 9.80 -14.01 10.49
N ALA A 35 9.35 -12.82 10.06
CA ALA A 35 7.99 -12.60 9.57
C ALA A 35 7.68 -13.46 8.33
N LEU A 36 8.69 -13.69 7.47
CA LEU A 36 8.58 -14.59 6.34
C LEU A 36 8.27 -16.02 6.79
N GLU A 37 8.94 -16.54 7.81
CA GLU A 37 8.65 -17.88 8.34
C GLU A 37 7.27 -17.94 9.00
N GLU A 38 6.85 -16.87 9.68
CA GLU A 38 5.50 -16.78 10.27
C GLU A 38 4.41 -16.82 9.20
N CYS A 39 4.51 -16.01 8.14
CA CYS A 39 3.59 -16.07 6.99
C CYS A 39 3.55 -17.47 6.37
N ARG A 40 4.72 -18.06 6.13
CA ARG A 40 4.81 -19.39 5.52
C ARG A 40 4.19 -20.50 6.35
N ALA A 41 4.14 -20.34 7.67
CA ALA A 41 3.45 -21.27 8.57
C ALA A 41 1.92 -21.15 8.45
N LEU A 42 1.39 -19.96 8.13
CA LEU A 42 -0.04 -19.73 7.91
C LEU A 42 -0.54 -20.35 6.60
N CYS A 43 0.35 -20.55 5.62
CA CYS A 43 0.03 -21.22 4.35
C CYS A 43 -0.36 -22.69 4.47
N GLU A 44 -0.19 -23.36 5.61
CA GLU A 44 -0.62 -24.76 5.82
C GLU A 44 -2.12 -24.88 6.21
N GLY A 45 -2.91 -23.84 5.93
CA GLY A 45 -4.34 -23.76 6.21
C GLY A 45 -5.23 -24.67 5.33
N PRO A 46 -6.55 -24.71 5.59
CA PRO A 46 -7.50 -25.45 4.77
C PRO A 46 -7.50 -24.98 3.31
N TRP A 47 -7.93 -25.85 2.40
CA TRP A 47 -8.08 -25.54 0.98
C TRP A 47 -9.05 -24.36 0.80
N GLU A 48 -8.57 -23.24 0.28
CA GLU A 48 -9.42 -22.11 -0.13
C GLU A 48 -9.87 -22.40 -1.56
N ASP A 49 -11.14 -22.75 -1.72
CA ASP A 49 -11.83 -22.86 -3.01
C ASP A 49 -11.93 -21.46 -3.61
N GLU A 50 -11.10 -21.13 -4.60
CA GLU A 50 -11.18 -19.85 -5.33
C GLU A 50 -12.44 -19.78 -6.23
N ASP A 51 -13.14 -20.89 -6.47
CA ASP A 51 -14.30 -20.96 -7.37
C ASP A 51 -15.40 -21.89 -6.80
N GLU A 52 -16.33 -21.35 -6.01
CA GLU A 52 -17.58 -22.06 -5.62
C GLU A 52 -18.53 -22.28 -6.83
N ASP A 53 -18.22 -21.75 -8.02
CA ASP A 53 -19.11 -21.73 -9.18
C ASP A 53 -18.87 -22.86 -10.22
N GLU A 54 -17.87 -23.73 -10.04
CA GLU A 54 -17.62 -24.90 -10.91
C GLU A 54 -18.01 -26.24 -10.24
N GLU A 55 -19.22 -26.32 -9.69
CA GLU A 55 -19.86 -27.60 -9.34
C GLU A 55 -20.23 -28.41 -10.59
N GLU A 56 -19.26 -28.90 -11.39
CA GLU A 56 -19.52 -30.00 -12.34
C GLU A 56 -18.29 -30.75 -12.91
N GLU A 57 -17.09 -30.64 -12.32
CA GLU A 57 -15.94 -31.46 -12.73
C GLU A 57 -15.65 -32.61 -11.74
N MET A 58 -15.29 -33.78 -12.29
CA MET A 58 -15.01 -35.03 -11.55
C MET A 58 -14.24 -34.78 -10.26
N GLN A 59 -14.71 -35.33 -9.13
CA GLN A 59 -13.94 -35.28 -7.88
C GLN A 59 -12.52 -35.80 -8.12
N PRO A 60 -11.47 -34.98 -7.92
CA PRO A 60 -10.11 -35.39 -8.18
C PRO A 60 -9.77 -36.62 -7.33
N GLY A 61 -8.96 -37.53 -7.88
CA GLY A 61 -8.47 -38.67 -7.14
C GLY A 61 -7.67 -38.21 -5.90
N LEU A 62 -7.59 -39.03 -4.85
CA LEU A 62 -6.88 -38.67 -3.61
C LEU A 62 -5.48 -38.07 -3.86
N TYR A 63 -4.72 -38.61 -4.82
CA TYR A 63 -3.38 -38.11 -5.15
C TYR A 63 -3.40 -36.76 -5.87
N GLU A 64 -4.40 -36.51 -6.71
CA GLU A 64 -4.58 -35.24 -7.41
C GLU A 64 -4.99 -34.15 -6.42
N ALA A 65 -5.90 -34.45 -5.51
CA ALA A 65 -6.29 -33.54 -4.42
C ALA A 65 -5.12 -33.19 -3.50
N ILE A 66 -4.31 -34.20 -3.13
CA ILE A 66 -3.09 -33.97 -2.34
C ILE A 66 -2.11 -33.09 -3.12
N ALA A 67 -1.86 -33.38 -4.40
CA ALA A 67 -0.94 -32.59 -5.22
C ALA A 67 -1.42 -31.14 -5.38
N ALA A 68 -2.70 -30.93 -5.68
CA ALA A 68 -3.30 -29.60 -5.82
C ALA A 68 -3.14 -28.78 -4.53
N HIS A 69 -3.48 -29.38 -3.38
CA HIS A 69 -3.32 -28.72 -2.09
C HIS A 69 -1.85 -28.37 -1.79
N TYR A 70 -0.90 -29.29 -2.01
CA TYR A 70 0.51 -28.98 -1.83
C TYR A 70 1.00 -27.86 -2.75
N VAL A 71 0.51 -27.81 -4.00
CA VAL A 71 0.85 -26.74 -4.93
C VAL A 71 0.33 -25.40 -4.45
N GLN A 72 -0.90 -25.33 -3.91
CA GLN A 72 -1.43 -24.10 -3.30
C GLN A 72 -0.61 -23.65 -2.10
N VAL A 73 -0.25 -24.57 -1.19
CA VAL A 73 0.62 -24.26 -0.04
C VAL A 73 1.95 -23.68 -0.53
N LEU A 74 2.54 -24.27 -1.58
CA LEU A 74 3.78 -23.76 -2.16
C LEU A 74 3.62 -22.38 -2.79
N LYS A 75 2.53 -22.11 -3.52
CA LYS A 75 2.25 -20.79 -4.11
C LYS A 75 2.06 -19.73 -3.03
N CYS A 76 1.26 -20.00 -2.01
CA CYS A 76 1.09 -19.10 -0.85
C CYS A 76 2.44 -18.77 -0.21
N ARG A 77 3.29 -19.79 0.01
CA ARG A 77 4.62 -19.60 0.60
C ARG A 77 5.56 -18.73 -0.23
N GLN A 78 5.41 -18.75 -1.55
CA GLN A 78 6.16 -17.87 -2.45
C GLN A 78 5.63 -16.44 -2.35
N GLN A 79 4.31 -16.26 -2.21
CA GLN A 79 3.68 -14.96 -2.08
C GLN A 79 4.07 -14.19 -0.80
N CYS A 80 4.44 -14.89 0.28
CA CYS A 80 4.88 -14.27 1.53
C CYS A 80 6.02 -13.24 1.38
N VAL A 81 6.85 -13.32 0.32
CA VAL A 81 7.89 -12.32 0.07
C VAL A 81 7.30 -10.94 -0.23
N LEU A 82 6.13 -10.89 -0.88
CA LEU A 82 5.43 -9.65 -1.18
C LEU A 82 4.82 -9.05 0.08
N GLU A 83 4.29 -9.87 0.99
CA GLU A 83 3.75 -9.38 2.27
C GLU A 83 4.82 -8.68 3.12
N ILE A 84 5.98 -9.32 3.32
CA ILE A 84 7.07 -8.71 4.09
C ILE A 84 7.64 -7.45 3.41
N ALA A 85 7.58 -7.39 2.08
CA ALA A 85 8.06 -6.28 1.28
C ALA A 85 7.03 -5.14 1.14
N THR A 86 5.76 -5.38 1.49
CA THR A 86 4.66 -4.40 1.35
C THR A 86 4.45 -3.63 2.64
N LYS A 87 4.67 -2.32 2.58
CA LYS A 87 4.49 -1.45 3.74
C LYS A 87 3.02 -1.31 4.14
N PRO A 88 2.65 -1.28 5.44
CA PRO A 88 1.30 -0.95 5.88
C PRO A 88 0.83 0.35 5.25
N GLY A 89 -0.22 0.29 4.43
CA GLY A 89 -0.76 1.44 3.71
C GLY A 89 -0.17 1.69 2.30
N ARG A 90 0.80 0.91 1.85
CA ARG A 90 1.17 0.78 0.43
C ARG A 90 0.42 -0.36 -0.23
N ILE A 91 0.18 -0.21 -1.52
CA ILE A 91 -0.56 -1.18 -2.36
C ILE A 91 0.43 -2.12 -3.07
N SER A 92 1.69 -1.70 -3.25
CA SER A 92 2.73 -2.48 -3.90
C SER A 92 3.87 -2.81 -2.94
N ALA A 93 4.41 -4.02 -3.13
CA ALA A 93 5.63 -4.48 -2.51
C ALA A 93 6.83 -3.66 -2.99
N THR A 94 7.85 -3.55 -2.13
CA THR A 94 9.15 -3.06 -2.55
C THR A 94 9.84 -4.15 -3.37
N GLU A 95 10.17 -3.86 -4.64
CA GLU A 95 10.91 -4.79 -5.49
C GLU A 95 12.26 -5.15 -4.86
N ASP A 96 12.66 -6.41 -5.00
CA ASP A 96 13.94 -6.93 -4.49
C ASP A 96 14.23 -6.53 -3.04
N PHE A 97 13.23 -6.62 -2.17
CA PHE A 97 13.34 -6.16 -0.78
C PHE A 97 14.54 -6.76 -0.03
N ILE A 98 14.78 -8.08 -0.14
CA ILE A 98 15.91 -8.77 0.50
C ILE A 98 17.24 -8.46 -0.22
N PRO A 99 17.37 -8.58 -1.55
CA PRO A 99 18.59 -8.16 -2.25
C PRO A 99 18.97 -6.70 -1.97
N SER A 100 18.01 -5.77 -2.01
CA SER A 100 18.22 -4.35 -1.72
C SER A 100 18.70 -4.11 -0.29
N HIS A 101 18.20 -4.87 0.70
CA HIS A 101 18.74 -4.84 2.06
C HIS A 101 20.23 -5.20 2.09
N LEU A 102 20.62 -6.25 1.37
CA LEU A 102 22.00 -6.74 1.34
C LEU A 102 22.94 -5.73 0.66
N ASP A 103 22.50 -5.04 -0.40
CA ASP A 103 23.26 -3.97 -1.03
C ASP A 103 23.44 -2.76 -0.09
N LEU A 104 22.37 -2.30 0.57
CA LEU A 104 22.44 -1.22 1.55
C LEU A 104 23.37 -1.57 2.73
N LEU A 105 23.26 -2.79 3.26
CA LEU A 105 24.13 -3.29 4.33
C LEU A 105 25.58 -3.40 3.88
N GLN A 106 25.83 -3.91 2.67
CA GLN A 106 27.17 -3.99 2.08
C GLN A 106 27.84 -2.61 2.09
N PHE A 107 27.16 -1.59 1.58
CA PHE A 107 27.71 -0.24 1.52
C PHE A 107 27.91 0.33 2.94
N ALA A 108 26.92 0.19 3.82
CA ALA A 108 27.02 0.72 5.16
C ALA A 108 28.15 0.08 5.98
N TYR A 109 28.36 -1.24 5.86
CA TYR A 109 29.50 -1.92 6.50
C TYR A 109 30.84 -1.46 5.96
N ASP A 110 30.93 -1.23 4.65
CA ASP A 110 32.13 -0.70 4.00
C ASP A 110 32.53 0.66 4.58
N GLN A 111 31.56 1.59 4.69
CA GLN A 111 31.79 2.92 5.25
C GLN A 111 32.18 2.90 6.73
N VAL A 112 31.74 1.89 7.49
CA VAL A 112 32.12 1.68 8.89
C VAL A 112 33.48 0.96 9.02
N GLY A 113 34.05 0.49 7.91
CA GLY A 113 35.35 -0.19 7.86
C GLY A 113 35.29 -1.68 8.21
N ASN A 114 34.09 -2.29 8.19
CA ASN A 114 33.92 -3.72 8.44
C ASN A 114 33.82 -4.51 7.12
N GLN A 115 34.97 -4.70 6.48
CA GLN A 115 35.07 -5.34 5.17
C GLN A 115 34.65 -6.81 5.18
N THR A 116 34.79 -7.51 6.30
CA THR A 116 34.38 -8.92 6.41
C THR A 116 32.86 -9.06 6.29
N LEU A 117 32.09 -8.24 7.01
CA LEU A 117 30.63 -8.26 6.91
C LEU A 117 30.12 -7.67 5.60
N ALA A 118 30.81 -6.64 5.06
CA ALA A 118 30.49 -6.13 3.72
C ALA A 118 30.63 -7.23 2.65
N ALA A 119 31.73 -8.00 2.70
CA ALA A 119 31.96 -9.12 1.77
C ALA A 119 30.94 -10.25 1.94
N GLU A 120 30.51 -10.52 3.19
CA GLU A 120 29.44 -11.49 3.47
C GLU A 120 28.09 -11.05 2.86
N CYS A 121 27.76 -9.76 2.94
CA CYS A 121 26.57 -9.19 2.29
C CYS A 121 26.64 -9.30 0.76
N VAL A 122 27.78 -8.99 0.14
CA VAL A 122 27.99 -9.18 -1.31
C VAL A 122 27.82 -10.65 -1.69
N ALA A 123 28.45 -11.56 -0.95
CA ALA A 123 28.34 -12.98 -1.22
C ALA A 123 26.89 -13.47 -1.12
N SER A 124 26.11 -12.92 -0.19
CA SER A 124 24.69 -13.22 -0.01
C SER A 124 23.84 -12.64 -1.14
N TYR A 125 24.12 -11.40 -1.57
CA TYR A 125 23.43 -10.76 -2.70
C TYR A 125 23.64 -11.54 -4.00
N LEU A 126 24.88 -12.00 -4.26
CA LEU A 126 25.23 -12.76 -5.47
C LEU A 126 24.56 -14.14 -5.55
N LEU A 127 23.88 -14.61 -4.49
CA LEU A 127 23.00 -15.79 -4.58
C LEU A 127 21.74 -15.51 -5.38
N PHE A 128 21.26 -14.27 -5.38
CA PHE A 128 20.10 -13.81 -6.15
C PHE A 128 20.51 -13.46 -7.58
N TYR A 129 21.55 -12.64 -7.72
CA TYR A 129 22.04 -12.14 -9.01
C TYR A 129 23.51 -12.53 -9.25
N PRO A 130 23.79 -13.78 -9.64
CA PRO A 130 25.15 -14.29 -9.75
C PRO A 130 25.98 -13.63 -10.87
N THR A 131 25.32 -12.96 -11.82
CA THR A 131 25.93 -12.28 -12.97
C THR A 131 25.99 -10.77 -12.84
N ASP A 132 25.64 -10.20 -11.68
CA ASP A 132 25.70 -8.75 -11.42
C ASP A 132 27.17 -8.28 -11.40
N GLU A 133 27.61 -7.64 -12.49
CA GLU A 133 28.99 -7.19 -12.66
C GLU A 133 29.47 -6.21 -11.57
N PRO A 134 28.73 -5.14 -11.23
CA PRO A 134 29.04 -4.28 -10.10
C PRO A 134 29.34 -5.02 -8.79
N MET A 135 28.51 -6.01 -8.45
CA MET A 135 28.67 -6.79 -7.21
C MET A 135 29.83 -7.77 -7.27
N LEU A 136 30.06 -8.40 -8.43
CA LEU A 136 31.22 -9.24 -8.66
C LEU A 136 32.53 -8.46 -8.53
N GLU A 137 32.56 -7.21 -8.98
CA GLU A 137 33.74 -6.36 -8.85
C GLU A 137 33.99 -5.93 -7.39
N LYS A 138 32.93 -5.53 -6.66
CA LYS A 138 33.01 -5.29 -5.21
C LYS A 138 33.54 -6.53 -4.46
N MET A 139 33.07 -7.73 -4.83
CA MET A 139 33.54 -8.98 -4.22
C MET A 139 35.04 -9.22 -4.45
N LYS A 140 35.57 -8.93 -5.65
CA LYS A 140 37.01 -9.05 -5.93
C LYS A 140 37.83 -8.06 -5.11
N GLN A 141 37.33 -6.84 -4.95
CA GLN A 141 37.97 -5.82 -4.11
C GLN A 141 38.08 -6.31 -2.66
N TYR A 142 36.98 -6.76 -2.07
CA TYR A 142 36.99 -7.29 -0.69
C TYR A 142 37.88 -8.51 -0.51
N ARG A 143 37.91 -9.44 -1.47
CA ARG A 143 38.84 -10.59 -1.42
C ARG A 143 40.30 -10.16 -1.46
N THR A 144 40.62 -9.10 -2.20
CA THR A 144 41.99 -8.58 -2.28
C THR A 144 42.40 -7.93 -0.95
N GLU A 145 41.48 -7.22 -0.30
CA GLU A 145 41.73 -6.50 0.96
C GLU A 145 41.78 -7.45 2.17
N LEU A 146 40.92 -8.47 2.21
CA LEU A 146 40.88 -9.50 3.27
C LEU A 146 41.96 -10.59 3.09
N GLY A 147 42.58 -10.67 1.91
CA GLY A 147 43.50 -11.72 1.51
C GLY A 147 42.80 -12.96 0.94
N GLU A 148 43.37 -13.56 -0.12
CA GLU A 148 42.77 -14.67 -0.89
C GLU A 148 42.48 -15.93 -0.06
N ASP A 149 43.16 -16.12 1.08
CA ASP A 149 42.97 -17.28 1.97
C ASP A 149 41.75 -17.13 2.90
N THR A 150 41.16 -15.93 3.00
CA THR A 150 39.99 -15.69 3.86
C THR A 150 38.72 -16.18 3.14
N ALA A 151 38.14 -17.27 3.64
CA ALA A 151 36.89 -17.80 3.12
C ALA A 151 35.73 -16.85 3.41
N VAL A 152 35.23 -16.15 2.38
CA VAL A 152 34.01 -15.37 2.44
C VAL A 152 32.85 -16.22 1.93
N THR A 153 31.88 -16.49 2.79
CA THR A 153 30.67 -17.24 2.47
C THR A 153 29.44 -16.35 2.62
N ALA A 154 28.38 -16.63 1.86
CA ALA A 154 27.09 -15.99 2.08
C ALA A 154 26.51 -16.37 3.45
N ARG A 155 25.62 -15.53 4.00
CA ARG A 155 24.89 -15.81 5.24
C ARG A 155 24.09 -17.09 5.13
N GLU A 156 24.16 -17.92 6.16
CA GLU A 156 23.45 -19.21 6.20
C GLU A 156 21.93 -19.04 6.04
N SER A 157 21.35 -18.01 6.67
CA SER A 157 19.91 -17.71 6.56
C SER A 157 19.49 -17.40 5.12
N ILE A 158 20.30 -16.63 4.38
CA ILE A 158 20.04 -16.26 2.99
C ILE A 158 20.27 -17.47 2.06
N GLN A 159 21.33 -18.26 2.30
CA GLN A 159 21.57 -19.50 1.56
C GLN A 159 20.37 -20.45 1.67
N HIS A 160 19.88 -20.66 2.89
CA HIS A 160 18.73 -21.52 3.14
C HIS A 160 17.46 -20.97 2.47
N TYR A 161 17.23 -19.67 2.56
CA TYR A 161 16.08 -19.01 1.91
C TYR A 161 16.11 -19.20 0.38
N VAL A 162 17.21 -18.85 -0.29
CA VAL A 162 17.35 -18.96 -1.76
C VAL A 162 17.22 -20.42 -2.21
N GLN A 163 17.94 -21.33 -1.55
CA GLN A 163 17.88 -22.75 -1.91
C GLN A 163 16.46 -23.31 -1.78
N ARG A 164 15.77 -23.01 -0.68
CA ARG A 164 14.40 -23.47 -0.44
C ARG A 164 13.45 -22.87 -1.48
N SER A 165 13.53 -21.56 -1.71
CA SER A 165 12.66 -20.88 -2.67
C SER A 165 12.81 -21.45 -4.09
N LEU A 166 14.05 -21.65 -4.58
CA LEU A 166 14.29 -22.28 -5.87
C LEU A 166 13.74 -23.71 -5.95
N MET A 167 13.90 -24.51 -4.89
CA MET A 167 13.35 -25.87 -4.87
C MET A 167 11.81 -25.88 -4.90
N GLU A 168 11.17 -24.96 -4.19
CA GLU A 168 9.71 -24.79 -4.19
C GLU A 168 9.20 -24.35 -5.56
N LYS A 169 9.81 -23.32 -6.16
CA LYS A 169 9.47 -22.87 -7.52
C LYS A 169 9.60 -23.99 -8.54
N LYS A 170 10.64 -24.82 -8.42
CA LYS A 170 10.81 -25.96 -9.32
C LYS A 170 9.62 -26.92 -9.26
N LEU A 171 9.07 -27.15 -8.08
CA LEU A 171 7.86 -27.96 -7.90
C LEU A 171 6.61 -27.26 -8.45
N ILE A 172 6.48 -25.95 -8.22
CA ILE A 172 5.34 -25.16 -8.72
C ILE A 172 5.34 -25.13 -10.25
N TYR A 173 6.45 -24.81 -10.90
CA TYR A 173 6.54 -24.79 -12.36
C TYR A 173 6.30 -26.17 -12.98
N TYR A 174 6.80 -27.24 -12.35
CA TYR A 174 6.50 -28.61 -12.76
C TYR A 174 4.98 -28.90 -12.69
N ALA A 175 4.31 -28.43 -11.62
CA ALA A 175 2.86 -28.57 -11.50
C ALA A 175 2.11 -27.72 -12.54
N VAL A 176 2.51 -26.48 -12.79
CA VAL A 176 1.89 -25.62 -13.80
C VAL A 176 2.05 -26.23 -15.20
N GLU A 177 3.21 -26.80 -15.52
CA GLU A 177 3.47 -27.43 -16.82
C GLU A 177 2.62 -28.69 -17.05
N HIS A 178 2.41 -29.52 -16.02
CA HIS A 178 1.83 -30.86 -16.17
C HIS A 178 0.43 -31.04 -15.61
N LEU A 179 0.04 -30.25 -14.60
CA LEU A 179 -1.25 -30.30 -13.91
C LEU A 179 -2.12 -29.08 -14.25
N GLY A 180 -1.55 -28.04 -14.89
CA GLY A 180 -2.25 -26.81 -15.24
C GLY A 180 -2.27 -25.78 -14.10
N GLY A 181 -3.06 -24.72 -14.31
CA GLY A 181 -3.14 -23.57 -13.41
C GLY A 181 -2.17 -22.44 -13.77
N THR A 182 -2.10 -21.43 -12.91
CA THR A 182 -1.25 -20.25 -13.08
C THR A 182 -0.30 -20.09 -11.90
N PHE A 183 0.85 -19.48 -12.14
CA PHE A 183 1.77 -19.06 -11.10
C PHE A 183 2.36 -17.72 -11.49
N ASN A 184 2.10 -16.71 -10.65
CA ASN A 184 2.71 -15.40 -10.77
C ASN A 184 3.94 -15.43 -9.86
N ASP A 185 5.12 -15.53 -10.45
CA ASP A 185 6.36 -15.56 -9.68
C ASP A 185 6.65 -14.15 -9.13
N PRO A 186 6.68 -13.95 -7.81
CA PRO A 186 6.91 -12.62 -7.23
C PRO A 186 8.35 -12.14 -7.32
N ASP A 187 9.32 -13.02 -7.62
CA ASP A 187 10.73 -12.66 -7.63
C ASP A 187 11.30 -12.49 -9.05
N LEU A 188 12.11 -11.45 -9.21
CA LEU A 188 12.81 -11.16 -10.48
C LEU A 188 14.07 -12.01 -10.68
N TRP A 189 14.60 -12.60 -9.60
CA TRP A 189 15.86 -13.35 -9.58
C TRP A 189 15.71 -14.85 -9.88
N THR A 190 14.51 -15.33 -10.22
CA THR A 190 14.31 -16.73 -10.60
C THR A 190 15.12 -17.07 -11.87
N PRO A 191 16.01 -18.10 -11.83
CA PRO A 191 16.81 -18.46 -12.99
C PRO A 191 15.96 -18.96 -14.16
N ASP A 192 16.25 -18.46 -15.36
CA ASP A 192 15.59 -18.85 -16.62
C ASP A 192 15.65 -20.37 -16.88
N GLU A 193 16.64 -21.09 -16.35
CA GLU A 193 16.75 -22.55 -16.51
C GLU A 193 15.70 -23.33 -15.72
N LEU A 194 15.11 -22.70 -14.69
CA LEU A 194 14.11 -23.33 -13.83
C LEU A 194 12.71 -23.24 -14.46
N ILE A 195 12.48 -22.23 -15.29
CA ILE A 195 11.20 -21.94 -15.93
C ILE A 195 11.04 -22.82 -17.20
N PRO A 196 9.96 -23.62 -17.31
CA PRO A 196 9.66 -24.39 -18.50
C PRO A 196 9.55 -23.52 -19.77
N GLU A 197 10.06 -24.00 -20.90
CA GLU A 197 10.14 -23.22 -22.16
C GLU A 197 8.78 -22.69 -22.64
N ASN A 198 7.70 -23.44 -22.41
CA ASN A 198 6.33 -23.04 -22.75
C ASN A 198 5.77 -21.93 -21.85
N LEU A 199 6.40 -21.65 -20.72
CA LEU A 199 5.98 -20.63 -19.75
C LEU A 199 6.87 -19.39 -19.77
N LYS A 200 8.04 -19.44 -20.40
CA LYS A 200 9.02 -18.32 -20.42
C LYS A 200 8.47 -17.04 -21.03
N GLU A 201 7.74 -17.12 -22.12
CA GLU A 201 7.17 -15.93 -22.79
C GLU A 201 6.13 -15.26 -21.90
N LYS A 202 5.19 -16.04 -21.34
CA LYS A 202 4.19 -15.56 -20.40
C LYS A 202 4.84 -14.96 -19.14
N HIS A 203 5.85 -15.63 -18.59
CA HIS A 203 6.59 -15.13 -17.42
C HIS A 203 7.23 -13.76 -17.69
N ARG A 204 7.86 -13.58 -18.86
CA ARG A 204 8.44 -12.28 -19.24
C ARG A 204 7.37 -11.20 -19.39
N GLU A 205 6.24 -11.51 -20.01
CA GLU A 205 5.11 -10.58 -20.10
C GLU A 205 4.57 -10.18 -18.72
N ASP A 206 4.47 -11.14 -17.80
CA ASP A 206 3.96 -10.89 -16.45
C ASP A 206 4.96 -10.07 -15.62
N GLN A 207 6.27 -10.31 -15.77
CA GLN A 207 7.33 -9.46 -15.19
C GLN A 207 7.33 -8.04 -15.77
N GLU A 208 7.14 -7.88 -17.08
CA GLU A 208 7.05 -6.56 -17.73
C GLU A 208 5.82 -5.79 -17.24
N LYS A 209 4.67 -6.46 -17.09
CA LYS A 209 3.47 -5.86 -16.49
C LYS A 209 3.71 -5.44 -15.05
N GLN A 210 4.32 -6.31 -14.24
CA GLN A 210 4.63 -6.01 -12.84
C GLN A 210 5.55 -4.79 -12.76
N THR A 211 6.62 -4.74 -13.56
CA THR A 211 7.54 -3.60 -13.63
C THR A 211 6.81 -2.32 -14.07
N GLN A 212 5.93 -2.41 -15.08
CA GLN A 212 5.14 -1.25 -15.55
C GLN A 212 4.15 -0.77 -14.48
N GLU A 213 3.53 -1.67 -13.73
CA GLU A 213 2.66 -1.34 -12.61
C GLU A 213 3.44 -0.66 -11.47
N THR A 214 4.63 -1.14 -11.14
CA THR A 214 5.52 -0.48 -10.17
C THR A 214 5.92 0.92 -10.64
N LEU A 215 6.31 1.06 -11.90
CA LEU A 215 6.65 2.36 -12.51
C LEU A 215 5.45 3.30 -12.55
N ASP A 216 4.25 2.82 -12.84
CA ASP A 216 3.01 3.61 -12.83
C ASP A 216 2.66 4.08 -11.40
N VAL A 217 2.95 3.27 -10.38
CA VAL A 217 2.82 3.65 -8.96
C VAL A 217 3.85 4.71 -8.56
N GLU A 218 5.10 4.58 -9.01
CA GLU A 218 6.15 5.59 -8.78
C GLU A 218 5.88 6.90 -9.54
N GLU A 219 5.38 6.84 -10.78
CA GLU A 219 4.99 8.02 -11.56
C GLU A 219 3.76 8.72 -10.98
N ARG A 220 2.83 7.99 -10.34
CA ARG A 220 1.70 8.56 -9.57
C ARG A 220 2.15 9.36 -8.34
N GLU A 221 3.43 9.30 -7.94
CA GLU A 221 4.00 10.23 -6.95
C GLU A 221 4.31 11.62 -7.53
N LYS A 222 4.33 11.82 -8.87
CA LYS A 222 4.43 13.17 -9.49
C LYS A 222 3.09 13.91 -9.38
N ARG A 223 2.94 14.70 -8.31
CA ARG A 223 1.76 15.55 -8.08
C ARG A 223 1.72 16.73 -9.05
N GLY A 224 0.53 17.04 -9.57
CA GLY A 224 0.33 18.21 -10.42
C GLY A 224 0.28 19.53 -9.62
N PRO A 225 0.41 20.68 -10.30
CA PRO A 225 0.49 21.98 -9.65
C PRO A 225 -0.84 22.38 -8.98
N LEU A 226 -0.78 23.23 -7.96
CA LEU A 226 -1.98 23.81 -7.34
C LEU A 226 -2.54 24.92 -8.25
N PRO A 227 -3.82 24.85 -8.65
CA PRO A 227 -4.40 25.77 -9.63
C PRO A 227 -4.78 27.14 -9.06
N PHE A 228 -4.62 27.34 -7.75
CA PHE A 228 -4.97 28.60 -7.06
C PHE A 228 -3.84 29.04 -6.13
N GLU A 229 -3.62 30.35 -6.06
CA GLU A 229 -2.64 30.97 -5.17
C GLU A 229 -3.10 30.91 -3.70
N GLY A 230 -2.13 30.80 -2.78
CA GLY A 230 -2.36 30.87 -1.33
C GLY A 230 -2.72 29.54 -0.65
N ILE A 231 -2.97 28.47 -1.41
CA ILE A 231 -3.19 27.12 -0.87
C ILE A 231 -1.85 26.54 -0.41
N ALA A 232 -1.82 25.92 0.78
CA ALA A 232 -0.67 25.17 1.26
C ALA A 232 -0.99 23.69 1.40
N ILE A 233 0.00 22.84 1.11
CA ILE A 233 -0.05 21.42 1.49
C ILE A 233 0.54 21.34 2.90
N THR A 234 -0.26 20.90 3.88
CA THR A 234 0.18 20.76 5.27
C THR A 234 0.57 19.33 5.62
N MET A 235 -0.04 18.35 4.95
CA MET A 235 0.38 16.95 5.00
C MET A 235 0.29 16.32 3.62
N ASP A 236 1.35 15.66 3.19
CA ASP A 236 1.39 14.92 1.93
C ASP A 236 1.11 13.42 2.12
N SER A 237 1.15 12.66 1.03
CA SER A 237 0.90 11.22 1.02
C SER A 237 1.88 10.41 1.86
N ARG A 238 3.10 10.93 2.08
CA ARG A 238 4.10 10.28 2.94
C ARG A 238 3.72 10.46 4.40
N GLN A 239 3.36 11.69 4.79
CA GLN A 239 2.94 12.00 6.17
C GLN A 239 1.59 11.37 6.54
N MET A 240 0.72 11.11 5.57
CA MET A 240 -0.63 10.56 5.79
C MET A 240 -0.75 9.06 5.55
N ASN A 241 0.36 8.39 5.28
CA ASN A 241 0.43 6.96 4.97
C ASN A 241 -0.65 6.52 3.96
N GLY A 242 -0.64 7.13 2.77
CA GLY A 242 -1.53 6.73 1.69
C GLY A 242 -1.26 7.45 0.36
N THR A 243 -1.17 6.69 -0.72
CA THR A 243 -0.75 7.16 -2.05
C THR A 243 -1.72 8.16 -2.70
N GLN A 244 -2.97 8.25 -2.23
CA GLN A 244 -3.96 9.24 -2.67
C GLN A 244 -4.45 10.13 -1.52
N ARG A 245 -3.56 10.46 -0.59
CA ARG A 245 -3.88 11.28 0.59
C ARG A 245 -3.12 12.61 0.55
N VAL A 246 -3.82 13.70 0.86
CA VAL A 246 -3.25 15.04 1.00
C VAL A 246 -4.14 15.92 1.88
N VAL A 247 -3.53 16.80 2.68
CA VAL A 247 -4.23 17.88 3.40
C VAL A 247 -3.87 19.20 2.77
N PHE A 248 -4.90 19.94 2.33
CA PHE A 248 -4.76 21.31 1.89
C PHE A 248 -5.27 22.27 2.96
N ASP A 249 -4.45 23.27 3.26
CA ASP A 249 -4.83 24.41 4.08
C ASP A 249 -5.05 25.65 3.21
N ARG A 250 -5.85 26.58 3.73
CA ARG A 250 -6.22 27.85 3.07
C ARG A 250 -6.96 27.66 1.74
N VAL A 251 -7.71 26.57 1.60
CA VAL A 251 -8.63 26.35 0.47
C VAL A 251 -9.72 27.42 0.45
N LEU A 252 -10.19 27.83 1.63
CA LEU A 252 -11.11 28.96 1.83
C LEU A 252 -10.44 30.02 2.71
N THR A 253 -10.81 31.27 2.49
CA THR A 253 -10.43 32.39 3.36
C THR A 253 -11.24 32.36 4.65
N GLU A 254 -10.72 33.02 5.70
CA GLU A 254 -11.41 33.10 6.99
C GLU A 254 -12.81 33.74 6.87
N SER A 255 -12.98 34.74 5.99
CA SER A 255 -14.28 35.34 5.70
C SER A 255 -15.24 34.37 5.03
N GLU A 256 -14.77 33.61 4.03
CA GLU A 256 -15.60 32.60 3.34
C GLU A 256 -16.03 31.49 4.32
N CYS A 257 -15.14 31.04 5.22
CA CYS A 257 -15.49 30.10 6.27
C CYS A 257 -16.58 30.66 7.20
N LYS A 258 -16.49 31.93 7.60
CA LYS A 258 -17.51 32.59 8.44
C LYS A 258 -18.85 32.70 7.74
N ASP A 259 -18.86 33.03 6.45
CA ASP A 259 -20.09 33.11 5.64
C ASP A 259 -20.75 31.73 5.47
N LEU A 260 -19.98 30.66 5.22
CA LEU A 260 -20.51 29.29 5.17
C LEU A 260 -21.01 28.80 6.54
N LEU A 261 -20.34 29.19 7.64
CA LEU A 261 -20.81 28.92 9.00
C LEU A 261 -22.10 29.68 9.34
N ARG A 262 -22.31 30.88 8.78
CA ARG A 262 -23.59 31.59 8.90
C ARG A 262 -24.69 30.84 8.12
N LEU A 263 -24.40 30.48 6.88
CA LEU A 263 -25.34 29.76 6.02
C LEU A 263 -25.84 28.45 6.65
N THR A 264 -24.94 27.68 7.27
CA THR A 264 -25.33 26.44 7.97
C THR A 264 -26.24 26.69 9.16
N LYS A 265 -26.03 27.77 9.92
CA LYS A 265 -26.91 28.12 11.06
C LYS A 265 -28.29 28.59 10.63
N GLU A 266 -28.37 29.26 9.48
CA GLU A 266 -29.64 29.80 8.97
C GLU A 266 -30.48 28.76 8.22
N ALA A 267 -29.82 27.86 7.48
CA ALA A 267 -30.47 26.94 6.54
C ALA A 267 -30.19 25.45 6.77
N GLY A 268 -29.36 25.09 7.74
CA GLY A 268 -29.05 23.70 8.06
C GLY A 268 -30.29 22.93 8.52
N GLU A 269 -30.54 21.78 7.91
CA GLU A 269 -31.63 20.89 8.29
C GLU A 269 -31.12 19.77 9.20
N ALA A 270 -31.74 19.64 10.37
CA ALA A 270 -31.36 18.67 11.38
C ALA A 270 -31.57 17.23 10.86
N GLY A 271 -30.49 16.46 10.79
CA GLY A 271 -30.51 15.11 10.24
C GLY A 271 -30.75 15.03 8.74
N ASP A 272 -30.38 16.06 7.97
CA ASP A 272 -30.39 16.04 6.50
C ASP A 272 -29.56 14.84 5.99
N GLY A 273 -30.14 14.06 5.07
CA GLY A 273 -29.57 12.79 4.62
C GLY A 273 -29.71 11.60 5.59
N TYR A 274 -30.26 11.79 6.80
CA TYR A 274 -30.38 10.74 7.84
C TYR A 274 -31.81 10.55 8.37
N ARG A 275 -32.83 10.73 7.52
CA ARG A 275 -34.25 10.60 7.90
C ARG A 275 -34.62 11.47 9.12
N ALA A 276 -34.08 12.68 9.16
CA ALA A 276 -34.24 13.65 10.26
C ALA A 276 -33.70 13.17 11.63
N ARG A 277 -32.82 12.16 11.66
CA ARG A 277 -32.09 11.78 12.88
C ARG A 277 -31.09 12.88 13.21
N ARG A 278 -31.33 13.57 14.33
CA ARG A 278 -30.47 14.67 14.81
C ARG A 278 -29.08 14.23 15.23
N SER A 279 -28.92 12.97 15.60
CA SER A 279 -27.69 12.39 16.14
C SER A 279 -27.42 11.05 15.46
N PRO A 280 -27.08 11.06 14.15
CA PRO A 280 -27.03 9.84 13.34
C PRO A 280 -25.81 8.96 13.62
N HIS A 281 -24.73 9.54 14.14
CA HIS A 281 -23.45 8.84 14.38
C HIS A 281 -23.19 8.56 15.85
N THR A 282 -23.49 9.52 16.73
CA THR A 282 -23.34 9.41 18.18
C THR A 282 -24.43 10.25 18.84
N PRO A 283 -25.03 9.82 19.97
CA PRO A 283 -26.02 10.61 20.70
C PRO A 283 -25.47 11.95 21.22
N HIS A 284 -24.14 12.06 21.36
CA HIS A 284 -23.45 13.20 21.96
C HIS A 284 -23.19 14.36 20.99
N GLU A 285 -23.68 14.27 19.76
CA GLU A 285 -23.53 15.30 18.75
C GLU A 285 -24.81 15.51 17.98
N ARG A 286 -25.02 16.76 17.55
CA ARG A 286 -26.08 17.15 16.64
C ARG A 286 -25.51 17.31 15.24
N PHE A 287 -26.24 16.77 14.26
CA PHE A 287 -25.92 16.82 12.85
C PHE A 287 -26.94 17.69 12.12
N GLU A 288 -26.44 18.69 11.40
CA GLU A 288 -27.20 19.54 10.50
C GLU A 288 -26.51 19.53 9.13
N GLY A 289 -27.32 19.47 8.08
CA GLY A 289 -26.82 19.38 6.72
C GLY A 289 -27.54 20.33 5.78
N LEU A 290 -26.83 20.73 4.73
CA LEU A 290 -27.36 21.59 3.68
C LEU A 290 -26.75 21.21 2.33
N SER A 291 -27.59 20.77 1.40
CA SER A 291 -27.19 20.56 0.01
C SER A 291 -27.15 21.86 -0.79
N VAL A 292 -26.34 21.89 -1.86
CA VAL A 292 -26.24 23.06 -2.77
C VAL A 292 -27.60 23.42 -3.36
N LEU A 293 -28.37 22.42 -3.81
CA LEU A 293 -29.70 22.64 -4.40
C LEU A 293 -30.64 23.32 -3.39
N LYS A 294 -30.65 22.84 -2.14
CA LYS A 294 -31.48 23.40 -1.09
C LYS A 294 -31.06 24.83 -0.73
N ALA A 295 -29.76 25.09 -0.63
CA ALA A 295 -29.25 26.44 -0.39
C ALA A 295 -29.70 27.42 -1.49
N VAL A 296 -29.66 27.00 -2.75
CA VAL A 296 -30.13 27.81 -3.89
C VAL A 296 -31.65 28.05 -3.83
N GLN A 297 -32.44 27.04 -3.47
CA GLN A 297 -33.90 27.18 -3.31
C GLN A 297 -34.27 28.16 -2.19
N LEU A 298 -33.59 28.07 -1.05
CA LEU A 298 -33.79 29.02 0.06
C LEU A 298 -33.37 30.44 -0.34
N ALA A 299 -32.29 30.58 -1.11
CA ALA A 299 -31.85 31.87 -1.63
C ALA A 299 -32.86 32.46 -2.64
N GLN A 300 -33.51 31.63 -3.47
CA GLN A 300 -34.59 32.06 -4.37
C GLN A 300 -35.82 32.57 -3.61
N ASN A 301 -36.10 31.99 -2.45
CA ASN A 301 -37.21 32.40 -1.59
C ASN A 301 -36.88 33.63 -0.72
N GLY A 302 -35.62 34.05 -0.68
CA GLY A 302 -35.13 35.16 0.15
C GLY A 302 -34.83 34.80 1.59
N ASP A 303 -34.78 33.50 1.92
CA ASP A 303 -34.52 32.99 3.27
C ASP A 303 -33.02 33.03 3.62
N VAL A 304 -32.14 33.01 2.62
CA VAL A 304 -30.68 33.13 2.77
C VAL A 304 -30.07 34.03 1.69
N ASP A 305 -28.88 34.60 1.94
CA ASP A 305 -28.18 35.41 0.94
C ASP A 305 -27.74 34.54 -0.25
N TRP A 306 -28.05 35.00 -1.47
CA TRP A 306 -27.59 34.40 -2.71
C TRP A 306 -26.07 34.29 -2.80
N ARG A 307 -25.34 35.22 -2.17
CA ARG A 307 -23.87 35.20 -2.08
C ARG A 307 -23.37 33.99 -1.31
N ASP A 308 -24.03 33.65 -0.20
CA ASP A 308 -23.64 32.53 0.65
C ASP A 308 -23.94 31.19 -0.04
N ALA A 309 -25.12 31.06 -0.66
CA ALA A 309 -25.47 29.87 -1.44
C ALA A 309 -24.53 29.67 -2.66
N ARG A 310 -24.15 30.77 -3.33
CA ARG A 310 -23.16 30.73 -4.42
C ARG A 310 -21.77 30.36 -3.92
N LEU A 311 -21.37 30.86 -2.76
CA LEU A 311 -20.08 30.54 -2.14
C LEU A 311 -19.95 29.05 -1.87
N LEU A 312 -21.02 28.39 -1.40
CA LEU A 312 -21.03 26.93 -1.21
C LEU A 312 -20.70 26.19 -2.52
N LEU A 313 -21.38 26.51 -3.62
CA LEU A 313 -21.09 25.90 -4.93
C LEU A 313 -19.65 26.19 -5.39
N GLN A 314 -19.17 27.42 -5.20
CA GLN A 314 -17.82 27.82 -5.60
C GLN A 314 -16.74 27.11 -4.78
N ALA A 315 -16.96 26.93 -3.48
CA ALA A 315 -16.07 26.19 -2.60
C ALA A 315 -15.96 24.71 -3.02
N SER A 316 -17.08 24.09 -3.40
CA SER A 316 -17.10 22.73 -3.94
C SER A 316 -16.28 22.65 -5.23
N GLU A 317 -16.61 23.47 -6.24
CA GLU A 317 -15.89 23.48 -7.52
C GLU A 317 -14.39 23.78 -7.36
N LYS A 318 -14.03 24.66 -6.43
CA LYS A 318 -12.62 24.94 -6.09
C LYS A 318 -11.94 23.68 -5.58
N SER A 319 -12.57 22.94 -4.68
CA SER A 319 -12.07 21.67 -4.13
C SER A 319 -11.87 20.62 -5.24
N ARG A 320 -12.87 20.44 -6.13
CA ARG A 320 -12.76 19.51 -7.28
C ARG A 320 -11.58 19.84 -8.18
N LYS A 321 -11.40 21.11 -8.53
CA LYS A 321 -10.27 21.55 -9.37
C LYS A 321 -8.92 21.34 -8.71
N ILE A 322 -8.80 21.56 -7.39
CA ILE A 322 -7.58 21.27 -6.64
C ILE A 322 -7.25 19.78 -6.72
N ILE A 323 -8.22 18.92 -6.45
CA ILE A 323 -8.06 17.46 -6.46
C ILE A 323 -7.72 16.94 -7.87
N GLU A 324 -8.44 17.38 -8.90
CA GLU A 324 -8.15 17.04 -10.30
C GLU A 324 -6.73 17.42 -10.71
N SER A 325 -6.29 18.63 -10.33
CA SER A 325 -4.97 19.14 -10.68
C SER A 325 -3.86 18.45 -9.89
N TYR A 326 -4.08 18.18 -8.60
CA TYR A 326 -3.06 17.60 -7.73
C TYR A 326 -2.83 16.11 -8.00
N PHE A 327 -3.92 15.34 -8.18
CA PHE A 327 -3.84 13.89 -8.39
C PHE A 327 -3.84 13.47 -9.86
N THR A 328 -4.15 14.38 -10.79
CA THR A 328 -4.17 14.12 -12.24
C THR A 328 -4.79 12.76 -12.62
N PRO A 329 -6.05 12.47 -12.22
CA PRO A 329 -6.62 11.11 -12.25
C PRO A 329 -6.93 10.56 -13.66
N GLY A 330 -6.36 11.14 -14.73
CA GLY A 330 -6.56 10.74 -16.14
C GLY A 330 -7.97 10.99 -16.70
N LYS A 331 -8.96 11.27 -15.85
CA LYS A 331 -10.35 11.57 -16.18
C LYS A 331 -10.82 12.83 -15.44
N LYS A 332 -11.87 13.48 -15.96
CA LYS A 332 -12.52 14.58 -15.23
C LYS A 332 -13.34 14.02 -14.07
N LEU A 333 -13.20 14.65 -12.91
CA LEU A 333 -14.03 14.40 -11.74
C LEU A 333 -15.35 15.16 -11.88
N HIS A 334 -16.41 14.50 -11.44
CA HIS A 334 -17.77 15.04 -11.38
C HIS A 334 -18.29 14.90 -9.96
N PHE A 335 -19.14 15.84 -9.52
CA PHE A 335 -19.83 15.69 -8.25
C PHE A 335 -20.94 14.67 -8.39
N SER A 336 -20.88 13.61 -7.58
CA SER A 336 -22.06 12.80 -7.29
C SER A 336 -23.00 13.57 -6.34
N PHE A 337 -22.44 14.15 -5.29
CA PHE A 337 -23.17 14.95 -4.31
C PHE A 337 -22.26 15.97 -3.62
N THR A 338 -22.85 17.00 -3.02
CA THR A 338 -22.15 17.96 -2.15
C THR A 338 -23.02 18.26 -0.95
N HIS A 339 -22.43 18.11 0.23
CA HIS A 339 -23.09 18.32 1.51
C HIS A 339 -22.28 19.27 2.37
N LEU A 340 -22.86 20.41 2.74
CA LEU A 340 -22.30 21.25 3.78
C LEU A 340 -22.84 20.75 5.12
N VAL A 341 -21.96 20.26 5.99
CA VAL A 341 -22.35 19.61 7.25
C VAL A 341 -21.82 20.40 8.43
N CYS A 342 -22.69 20.66 9.41
CA CYS A 342 -22.32 21.17 10.72
C CYS A 342 -22.57 20.10 11.78
N ARG A 343 -21.56 19.86 12.62
CA ARG A 343 -21.65 18.93 13.74
C ARG A 343 -21.33 19.67 15.02
N THR A 344 -22.27 19.66 15.94
CA THR A 344 -22.15 20.41 17.20
C THR A 344 -22.17 19.43 18.37
N ALA A 345 -21.16 19.51 19.23
CA ALA A 345 -21.12 18.74 20.46
C ALA A 345 -22.30 19.11 21.37
N VAL A 346 -22.90 18.11 22.00
CA VAL A 346 -23.90 18.34 23.06
C VAL A 346 -23.14 18.72 24.33
N ASP A 347 -23.50 19.86 24.91
CA ASP A 347 -22.91 20.37 26.15
C ASP A 347 -23.04 19.34 27.28
N GLU A 348 -22.03 19.27 28.15
CA GLU A 348 -21.97 18.38 29.33
C GLU A 348 -21.92 16.86 29.01
N GLU A 349 -21.95 16.46 27.75
CA GLU A 349 -21.90 15.05 27.33
C GLU A 349 -20.55 14.59 26.77
N GLN A 350 -19.51 15.44 26.83
CA GLN A 350 -18.21 15.16 26.20
C GLN A 350 -17.15 14.58 27.15
N GLU A 351 -17.36 14.66 28.46
CA GLU A 351 -16.34 14.27 29.44
C GLU A 351 -16.19 12.74 29.52
N GLY A 352 -14.96 12.23 29.37
CA GLY A 352 -14.65 10.80 29.49
C GLY A 352 -15.07 9.94 28.30
N ARG A 353 -15.48 10.53 27.17
CA ARG A 353 -15.83 9.79 25.95
C ARG A 353 -14.62 9.09 25.32
N LEU A 354 -14.83 7.85 24.88
CA LEU A 354 -13.87 7.03 24.14
C LEU A 354 -14.37 6.66 22.72
N ASP A 355 -15.62 7.00 22.40
CA ASP A 355 -16.23 6.72 21.11
C ASP A 355 -15.85 7.77 20.06
N LEU A 356 -15.72 7.33 18.80
CA LEU A 356 -15.48 8.24 17.70
C LEU A 356 -16.75 9.05 17.42
N SER A 357 -16.56 10.36 17.23
CA SER A 357 -17.58 11.26 16.71
C SER A 357 -18.27 10.66 15.49
N HIS A 358 -17.49 10.12 14.55
CA HIS A 358 -18.01 9.38 13.40
C HIS A 358 -17.12 8.16 13.15
N PRO A 359 -17.68 6.95 13.10
CA PRO A 359 -16.92 5.75 12.84
C PRO A 359 -16.13 5.84 11.53
N VAL A 360 -14.95 5.24 11.51
CA VAL A 360 -14.19 5.09 10.27
C VAL A 360 -14.98 4.18 9.33
N HIS A 361 -15.19 4.63 8.10
CA HIS A 361 -15.78 3.83 7.04
C HIS A 361 -15.05 4.10 5.73
N ALA A 362 -15.19 3.17 4.78
CA ALA A 362 -14.81 3.38 3.40
C ALA A 362 -16.01 3.83 2.57
N ASP A 363 -15.77 4.63 1.54
CA ASP A 363 -16.73 4.84 0.48
C ASP A 363 -16.51 3.73 -0.56
N ASN A 364 -17.59 3.13 -1.07
CA ASN A 364 -17.64 2.06 -2.08
C ASN A 364 -17.33 0.63 -1.62
N CYS A 365 -16.21 0.35 -0.95
CA CYS A 365 -15.92 -1.00 -0.42
C CYS A 365 -14.82 -1.01 0.64
N LEU A 366 -14.73 -2.11 1.40
CA LEU A 366 -13.57 -2.42 2.22
C LEU A 366 -12.60 -3.19 1.33
N LEU A 367 -11.49 -2.55 0.96
CA LEU A 367 -10.46 -3.22 0.18
C LEU A 367 -9.72 -4.21 1.08
N ASP A 368 -9.81 -5.49 0.73
CA ASP A 368 -8.95 -6.54 1.24
C ASP A 368 -7.71 -6.61 0.35
N PRO A 369 -6.54 -6.22 0.87
CA PRO A 369 -5.32 -6.20 0.11
C PRO A 369 -4.76 -7.60 -0.17
N GLU A 370 -5.14 -8.62 0.60
CA GLU A 370 -4.63 -9.99 0.50
C GLU A 370 -5.38 -10.75 -0.60
N GLY A 371 -6.72 -10.69 -0.59
CA GLY A 371 -7.56 -11.28 -1.63
C GLY A 371 -7.73 -10.42 -2.89
N GLN A 372 -7.20 -9.19 -2.90
CA GLN A 372 -7.55 -8.13 -3.88
C GLN A 372 -9.06 -7.90 -4.02
N GLU A 373 -9.83 -8.27 -3.01
CA GLU A 373 -11.28 -8.25 -3.06
C GLU A 373 -11.83 -6.98 -2.40
N CYS A 374 -12.84 -6.40 -3.05
CA CYS A 374 -13.45 -5.14 -2.64
C CYS A 374 -14.78 -5.48 -1.96
N TRP A 375 -14.72 -5.82 -0.66
CA TRP A 375 -15.86 -6.27 0.11
C TRP A 375 -16.94 -5.19 0.21
N ARG A 376 -18.11 -5.49 -0.33
CA ARG A 376 -19.27 -4.59 -0.39
C ARG A 376 -20.20 -4.77 0.81
N GLU A 377 -19.64 -4.69 2.01
CA GLU A 377 -20.39 -4.88 3.26
C GLU A 377 -20.14 -3.75 4.27
N PRO A 378 -21.04 -3.54 5.26
CA PRO A 378 -20.81 -2.59 6.33
C PRO A 378 -19.47 -2.83 7.03
N PRO A 379 -18.66 -1.78 7.29
CA PRO A 379 -19.05 -0.37 7.29
C PRO A 379 -18.97 0.38 5.96
N ALA A 380 -18.68 -0.25 4.82
CA ALA A 380 -18.59 0.46 3.54
C ALA A 380 -19.94 1.02 3.06
N TYR A 381 -19.93 2.25 2.56
CA TYR A 381 -21.11 2.88 1.95
C TYR A 381 -21.23 2.55 0.46
N VAL A 382 -21.52 1.28 0.18
CA VAL A 382 -21.68 0.71 -1.17
C VAL A 382 -22.76 1.37 -2.01
N TYR A 383 -23.76 1.98 -1.37
CA TYR A 383 -24.86 2.69 -2.05
C TYR A 383 -24.43 4.02 -2.70
N ARG A 384 -23.17 4.42 -2.55
CA ARG A 384 -22.56 5.59 -3.18
C ARG A 384 -21.70 5.23 -4.40
N ASP A 385 -21.54 3.94 -4.67
CA ASP A 385 -20.88 3.41 -5.87
C ASP A 385 -21.85 3.55 -7.07
N TYR A 386 -21.36 4.05 -8.22
CA TYR A 386 -22.16 4.38 -9.41
C TYR A 386 -21.76 3.57 -10.63
#